data_AF-A0A1M3BS69-F1
#
_entry.id   AF-A0A1M3BS69-F1
#
_cell.length_a   1.000
_cell.length_b   1.000
_cell.length_c   1.000
_cell.angle_alpha   90.00
_cell.angle_beta   90.00
_cell.angle_gamma   90.00
#
_symmetry.space_group_name_H-M   'P 1'
#
loop_
_entity.id
_entity.type
_entity.pdbx_description
1 polymer ?
#
loop_
_entity_poly.entity_id
_entity_poly.type
_entity_poly.pdbx_seq_one_letter_code
_entity_poly.pdbx_strand_id
1 'polypeptide(L)' 'VEALFGVKVTAVNTLVRKGKVKRFRGFAGRQGDVKKAIVTLADGQSIDVSTGL' A
#
# COMPACT_ATOMS: atom_id res chain seq x y z
N VAL A 1 -7.94 -4.29 -6.34
CA VAL A 1 -6.80 -4.31 -7.30
C VAL A 1 -7.23 -4.98 -8.59
N GLU A 2 -7.61 -6.26 -8.58
CA GLU A 2 -8.02 -6.97 -9.81
C GLU A 2 -9.18 -6.29 -10.55
N ALA A 3 -10.29 -6.00 -9.86
CA ALA A 3 -11.43 -5.31 -10.47
C ALA A 3 -11.15 -3.85 -10.88
N LEU A 4 -10.18 -3.21 -10.24
CA LEU A 4 -9.89 -1.78 -10.44
C LEU A 4 -8.89 -1.56 -11.58
N PHE A 5 -8.00 -2.54 -11.81
CA PHE A 5 -6.95 -2.47 -12.82
C PHE A 5 -7.09 -3.54 -13.92
N GLY A 6 -8.11 -4.40 -13.87
CA GLY A 6 -8.34 -5.46 -14.86
C GLY A 6 -7.24 -6.53 -14.94
N VAL A 7 -6.35 -6.59 -13.95
CA VAL A 7 -5.22 -7.51 -13.90
C VAL A 7 -5.52 -8.73 -13.03
N LYS A 8 -4.79 -9.82 -13.27
CA LYS A 8 -4.85 -11.05 -12.49
C LYS A 8 -3.69 -11.09 -11.51
N VAL A 9 -4.00 -11.26 -10.22
CA VAL A 9 -3.01 -11.32 -9.15
C VAL A 9 -2.67 -12.77 -8.84
N THR A 10 -1.38 -13.08 -8.70
CA THR A 10 -0.89 -14.43 -8.38
C THR A 10 -0.67 -14.62 -6.87
N ALA A 11 -0.16 -13.59 -6.20
CA ALA A 11 0.09 -13.62 -4.76
C ALA A 11 -0.04 -12.23 -4.12
N VAL A 12 -0.41 -12.20 -2.83
CA VAL A 12 -0.48 -10.98 -2.03
C VAL A 12 0.23 -11.20 -0.70
N ASN A 13 1.26 -10.39 -0.46
CA ASN A 13 1.99 -10.36 0.80
C ASN A 13 1.66 -9.07 1.53
N THR A 14 1.18 -9.16 2.77
CA THR A 14 0.80 -7.98 3.55
C THR A 14 1.69 -7.78 4.76
N LEU A 15 1.91 -6.52 5.12
CA LEU A 15 2.67 -6.13 6.31
C LEU A 15 2.04 -4.91 6.96
N VAL A 16 1.98 -4.91 8.29
CA VAL A 16 1.45 -3.77 9.06
C VAL A 16 2.60 -2.92 9.53
N ARG A 17 2.72 -1.70 8.98
CA ARG A 17 3.68 -0.71 9.47
C ARG A 17 3.05 0.04 10.63
N LYS A 18 3.59 -0.18 11.82
CA LYS A 18 3.22 0.60 13.00
C LYS A 18 3.59 2.07 12.81
N GLY A 19 2.64 2.94 13.09
CA GLY A 19 2.81 4.38 13.03
C GLY A 19 3.78 4.84 14.11
N LYS A 20 4.69 5.75 13.74
CA LYS A 20 5.71 6.26 14.65
C LYS A 20 5.07 7.20 15.67
N VAL A 21 5.56 7.17 16.91
CA VAL A 21 5.28 8.23 17.88
C VAL A 21 5.99 9.50 17.39
N LYS A 22 5.25 10.60 17.33
CA LYS A 22 5.71 11.90 16.86
C LYS A 22 5.27 12.96 17.86
N ARG A 23 5.91 14.11 17.81
CA ARG A 23 5.62 15.20 18.76
C ARG A 23 5.41 16.48 17.96
N PHE A 24 4.32 17.19 18.25
CA PHE A 24 4.02 18.48 17.63
C PHE A 24 3.77 19.51 18.73
N ARG A 25 4.53 20.61 18.71
CA ARG A 25 4.44 21.71 19.69
C ARG A 25 4.41 21.24 21.15
N GLY A 26 5.22 20.23 21.48
CA GLY A 26 5.32 19.70 22.85
C GLY A 26 4.40 18.52 23.17
N PHE A 27 3.32 18.29 22.41
CA PHE A 27 2.39 17.19 22.63
C PHE A 27 2.81 15.91 21.89
N ALA A 28 2.83 14.78 22.59
CA ALA A 28 3.09 13.47 22.00
C ALA A 28 1.83 12.94 21.32
N GLY A 29 1.94 12.62 20.04
CA GLY A 29 0.93 11.95 19.24
C GLY A 29 1.51 10.72 18.54
N ARG A 30 0.66 9.94 17.90
CA ARG A 30 1.09 8.78 17.12
C ARG A 30 0.51 8.86 15.73
N GLN A 31 1.34 8.59 14.72
CA GLN A 31 0.85 8.44 13.36
C GLN A 31 -0.04 7.19 13.28
N GLY A 32 -1.03 7.19 12.38
CA GLY A 32 -1.82 5.99 12.10
C GLY A 32 -0.95 4.81 11.66
N ASP A 33 -1.34 3.61 12.08
CA ASP A 33 -0.80 2.37 11.53
C ASP A 33 -1.28 2.23 10.08
N VAL A 34 -0.41 1.77 9.18
CA VAL A 34 -0.75 1.56 7.77
C VAL A 34 -0.48 0.11 7.41
N LYS A 35 -1.47 -0.57 6.83
CA LYS A 35 -1.26 -1.89 6.23
C LYS A 35 -0.80 -1.71 4.79
N LYS A 36 0.37 -2.24 4.48
CA LYS A 36 0.92 -2.29 3.12
C LYS A 36 0.67 -3.67 2.53
N ALA A 37 0.40 -3.70 1.24
CA ALA A 37 0.31 -4.92 0.46
C ALA A 37 1.33 -4.84 -0.69
N ILE A 38 2.11 -5.90 -0.85
CA ILE A 38 2.98 -6.16 -1.99
C ILE A 38 2.27 -7.23 -2.81
N VAL A 39 2.03 -6.93 -4.08
CA VAL A 39 1.18 -7.75 -4.95
C VAL A 39 2.01 -8.24 -6.13
N THR A 40 1.97 -9.54 -6.37
CA THR A 40 2.61 -10.16 -7.55
C THR A 40 1.55 -10.35 -8.63
N LEU A 41 1.83 -9.89 -9.84
CA LEU A 41 0.94 -10.02 -10.99
C LEU A 41 1.27 -11.29 -11.77
N ALA A 42 0.36 -11.70 -12.67
CA ALA A 42 0.67 -12.71 -13.68
C ALA A 42 1.67 -12.16 -14.71
N ASP A 43 2.47 -13.05 -15.29
CA ASP A 43 3.50 -12.69 -16.27
C ASP A 43 2.92 -11.91 -17.46
N GLY A 44 3.62 -10.85 -17.87
CA GLY A 44 3.21 -9.99 -18.99
C GLY A 44 2.16 -8.92 -18.65
N GLN A 45 1.68 -8.85 -17.41
CA GLN A 45 0.76 -7.81 -16.95
C GLN A 45 1.51 -6.71 -16.20
N SER A 46 1.30 -5.46 -16.62
CA SER A 46 1.86 -4.27 -15.97
C SER A 46 0.74 -3.31 -15.60
N ILE A 47 0.84 -2.70 -14.42
CA ILE A 47 -0.03 -1.59 -14.01
C ILE A 47 0.74 -0.30 -14.27
N ASP A 48 0.26 0.52 -15.18
CA ASP A 48 0.74 1.89 -15.35
C ASP A 48 -0.09 2.83 -14.46
N VAL A 49 0.57 3.46 -13.49
CA VAL A 49 -0.04 4.34 -12.48
C VAL A 49 0.11 5.81 -12.87
N SER A 50 0.79 6.11 -13.99
CA SER A 50 1.08 7.48 -14.41
C SER A 50 -0.10 8.19 -15.10
N THR A 51 -1.16 7.46 -15.45
CA THR A 51 -2.36 7.98 -16.13
C THR A 51 -3.36 8.70 -15.22
N GLY A 52 -2.99 8.97 -13.97
CA GLY A 52 -3.72 9.88 -13.10
C GLY A 52 -4.79 9.19 -12.25
N LEU A 53 -4.39 8.87 -11.03
CA LEU A 53 -5.23 8.64 -9.84
C LEU A 53 -4.62 9.43 -8.68
#